data_AF-A0A369WUX5-F1
#
_entry.id   AF-A0A369WUX5-F1
#
_cell.length_a   1.000
_cell.length_b   1.000
_cell.length_c   1.000
_cell.angle_alpha   90.00
_cell.angle_beta   90.00
_cell.angle_gamma   90.00
#
_symmetry.space_group_name_H-M   'P 1'
#
loop_
_entity.id
_entity.type
_entity.pdbx_description
1 polymer ?
#
loop_
_entity_poly.entity_id
_entity_poly.type
_entity_poly.pdbx_seq_one_letter_code
_entity_poly.pdbx_strand_id
1 'polypeptide(L)'
;MPPASALASRKPTNTRHLRAVLAVPSVRRMSMETLRSKQSATVLLRRENSSTPQQMRNPNQRPQSTQISSLNRPAQAWVPGPQGGSTIRQDPINQNDLRRSESWIWRLLLPRLERRLQQAQISRIEILLPGGSRLHLGQLRAEQPVPLVELKHPQALVRGWFGGLMGWAEGYMAGDWSCRRLLRLTDWAMANEQALEQAFGGTGLAAALHRLVHRLRPNSLRGSRRNIASHYDLGNEFYRRWLDPSMTYSAALFDQPGLSLEQAQHAKNAKVIEWLEPGPGDRVLEIGCGWGGLAQQLSDNAIDGINYLGVTLSEEQLAWCRQRPIAHQQNVAFELCDYRHLQQRYDRIVSIEMLEAVGEANWPTYFNQLKQRLSDDGCAVIQVITIADQRFASYRRGADFIQRYIFPGGMLPSPCVFAQQVERAGLQIDRQLSFGPDYGSTLNIWADHFERAWPELQRLGFDQRFYRMWRYYLAYCESGFKSGSIDVQLYRLRHAN
;
A
#
# COMPACT_ATOMS: atom_id res chain seq x y z
N MET A 1 11.30 18.37 -63.25
CA MET A 1 10.44 19.40 -63.87
C MET A 1 8.99 19.12 -63.50
N PRO A 2 8.23 20.13 -63.03
CA PRO A 2 6.81 20.07 -62.62
C PRO A 2 5.90 20.33 -63.87
N PRO A 3 4.55 20.36 -63.81
CA PRO A 3 3.70 21.31 -63.04
C PRO A 3 2.47 20.65 -62.34
N ALA A 4 1.88 21.14 -61.23
CA ALA A 4 0.97 22.30 -61.05
C ALA A 4 -0.17 22.35 -62.10
N SER A 5 -1.46 22.58 -61.85
CA SER A 5 -2.31 22.96 -60.72
C SER A 5 -3.73 23.14 -61.29
N ALA A 6 -4.82 22.81 -60.57
CA ALA A 6 -6.09 23.57 -60.59
C ALA A 6 -7.17 22.95 -59.69
N LEU A 7 -7.65 23.76 -58.75
CA LEU A 7 -8.81 23.50 -57.89
C LEU A 7 -10.12 23.67 -58.68
N ALA A 8 -11.14 22.87 -58.32
CA ALA A 8 -12.54 23.28 -58.46
C ALA A 8 -13.35 22.83 -57.23
N SER A 9 -13.86 23.85 -56.55
CA SER A 9 -14.77 23.90 -55.41
C SER A 9 -15.96 22.91 -55.38
N ARG A 10 -16.18 22.29 -54.21
CA ARG A 10 -17.54 22.01 -53.69
C ARG A 10 -17.60 22.29 -52.18
N LYS A 11 -18.62 23.04 -51.77
CA LYS A 11 -18.93 23.46 -50.39
C LYS A 11 -19.20 22.24 -49.48
N PRO A 12 -18.94 22.33 -48.17
CA PRO A 12 -19.10 21.22 -47.24
C PRO A 12 -20.55 21.09 -46.78
N THR A 13 -21.10 19.88 -46.88
CA THR A 13 -22.32 19.49 -46.18
C THR A 13 -22.04 19.29 -44.69
N ASN A 14 -22.99 19.78 -43.92
CA ASN A 14 -23.03 19.91 -42.48
C ASN A 14 -23.16 18.52 -41.81
N THR A 15 -22.11 18.06 -41.12
CA THR A 15 -22.16 16.91 -40.20
C THR A 15 -21.56 17.28 -38.85
N ARG A 16 -22.14 18.30 -38.20
CA ARG A 16 -22.11 18.41 -36.74
C ARG A 16 -23.17 17.47 -36.18
N HIS A 17 -22.76 16.27 -35.76
CA HIS A 17 -23.35 15.44 -34.70
C HIS A 17 -22.76 14.03 -34.83
N LEU A 18 -21.58 13.78 -34.21
CA LEU A 18 -21.05 12.46 -33.77
C LEU A 18 -19.55 12.54 -33.39
N ARG A 19 -19.15 13.56 -32.62
CA ARG A 19 -17.85 13.60 -31.93
C ARG A 19 -18.03 14.21 -30.53
N ALA A 20 -18.67 13.45 -29.64
CA ALA A 20 -18.80 13.81 -28.23
C ALA A 20 -19.12 12.57 -27.36
N VAL A 21 -18.32 11.49 -27.43
CA VAL A 21 -18.44 10.35 -26.46
C VAL A 21 -17.08 9.77 -26.01
N LEU A 22 -15.93 10.20 -26.54
CA LEU A 22 -14.61 9.62 -26.16
C LEU A 22 -13.54 10.67 -25.82
N ALA A 23 -13.92 11.80 -25.23
CA ALA A 23 -12.97 12.70 -24.62
C ALA A 23 -12.79 12.33 -23.14
N VAL A 24 -11.75 11.55 -22.83
CA VAL A 24 -11.22 11.48 -21.46
C VAL A 24 -10.55 12.83 -21.20
N PRO A 25 -11.00 13.64 -20.22
CA PRO A 25 -10.28 14.86 -19.88
C PRO A 25 -8.90 14.46 -19.36
N SER A 26 -7.86 14.94 -20.05
CA SER A 26 -6.50 14.91 -19.51
C SER A 26 -6.53 15.58 -18.14
N VAL A 27 -6.08 14.86 -17.11
CA VAL A 27 -5.81 15.41 -15.78
C VAL A 27 -4.95 16.66 -15.98
N ARG A 28 -5.51 17.84 -15.69
CA ARG A 28 -4.71 19.04 -15.51
C ARG A 28 -3.72 18.74 -14.39
N ARG A 29 -2.43 18.64 -14.75
CA ARG A 29 -1.33 18.71 -13.79
C ARG A 29 -1.56 19.97 -12.96
N MET A 30 -1.72 19.84 -11.65
CA MET A 30 -1.42 20.95 -10.76
C MET A 30 0.07 21.22 -10.87
N SER A 31 0.45 22.37 -11.41
CA SER A 31 1.83 22.86 -11.34
C SER A 31 2.17 23.20 -9.89
N MET A 32 3.34 22.76 -9.42
CA MET A 32 3.84 22.97 -8.04
C MET A 32 3.89 24.44 -7.58
N GLU A 33 3.80 25.41 -8.49
CA GLU A 33 3.76 26.84 -8.15
C GLU A 33 2.50 27.23 -7.36
N THR A 34 1.37 26.55 -7.59
CA THR A 34 0.11 26.90 -6.92
C THR A 34 0.07 26.46 -5.44
N LEU A 35 0.86 25.43 -5.07
CA LEU A 35 1.02 24.98 -3.68
C LEU A 35 2.07 25.82 -2.92
N ARG A 36 3.15 26.25 -3.58
CA ARG A 36 4.18 27.12 -2.97
C ARG A 36 3.64 28.51 -2.58
N SER A 37 2.78 29.11 -3.39
CA SER A 37 2.25 30.46 -3.10
C SER A 37 1.36 30.54 -1.84
N LYS A 38 0.71 29.44 -1.46
CA LYS A 38 -0.17 29.41 -0.27
C LYS A 38 0.60 29.13 1.03
N GLN A 39 1.77 28.49 0.95
CA GLN A 39 2.60 28.21 2.12
C GLN A 39 3.34 29.47 2.62
N SER A 40 3.77 30.37 1.73
CA SER A 40 4.45 31.62 2.12
C SER A 40 3.53 32.63 2.82
N ALA A 41 2.22 32.64 2.52
CA ALA A 41 1.28 33.59 3.13
C ALA A 41 0.91 33.24 4.58
N THR A 42 1.07 31.98 5.01
CA THR A 42 0.66 31.53 6.35
C THR A 42 1.74 31.73 7.41
N VAL A 43 3.00 31.96 7.00
CA VAL A 43 4.15 32.12 7.90
C VAL A 43 4.29 33.56 8.44
N LEU A 44 3.67 34.55 7.80
CA LEU A 44 3.81 35.97 8.18
C LEU A 44 2.81 36.47 9.24
N LEU A 45 1.81 35.68 9.65
CA LEU A 45 0.75 36.12 10.57
C LEU A 45 0.82 35.51 11.99
N ARG A 46 1.95 34.90 12.37
CA ARG A 46 2.08 34.22 13.68
C ARG A 46 3.21 34.73 14.58
N ARG A 47 3.68 35.95 14.35
CA ARG A 47 4.57 36.70 15.25
C ARG A 47 3.87 37.95 15.74
N GLU A 48 3.01 37.81 16.75
CA GLU A 48 2.66 38.87 17.70
C GLU A 48 1.75 38.30 18.79
N ASN A 49 2.35 38.05 19.96
CA ASN A 49 1.83 38.28 21.32
C ASN A 49 2.31 37.24 22.32
N SER A 50 3.23 37.70 23.17
CA SER A 50 3.71 37.06 24.38
C SER A 50 3.71 38.10 25.50
N SER A 51 2.95 37.88 26.58
CA SER A 51 3.19 38.45 27.92
C SER A 51 2.16 37.96 28.97
N THR A 52 2.54 36.93 29.74
CA THR A 52 2.54 36.72 31.23
C THR A 52 1.41 37.26 32.16
N PRO A 53 1.27 36.83 33.46
CA PRO A 53 1.73 35.61 34.17
C PRO A 53 0.73 34.97 35.21
N GLN A 54 1.04 33.72 35.60
CA GLN A 54 0.86 32.97 36.88
C GLN A 54 -0.26 33.31 37.90
N GLN A 55 -0.94 32.24 38.38
CA GLN A 55 -1.20 32.04 39.81
C GLN A 55 -1.29 30.55 40.20
N MET A 56 -0.55 30.20 41.27
CA MET A 56 -0.51 28.89 41.93
C MET A 56 -1.76 28.66 42.80
N ARG A 57 -2.23 27.41 42.90
CA ARG A 57 -2.78 26.80 44.12
C ARG A 57 -2.77 25.27 43.99
N ASN A 58 -2.26 24.61 45.02
CA ASN A 58 -2.18 23.15 45.21
C ASN A 58 -2.96 22.79 46.52
N PRO A 59 -2.97 21.54 46.98
CA PRO A 59 -3.92 20.45 46.68
C PRO A 59 -4.80 20.10 47.90
N ASN A 60 -6.00 19.56 47.66
CA ASN A 60 -6.65 18.53 48.48
C ASN A 60 -8.11 18.41 48.06
N GLN A 61 -8.49 17.25 47.51
CA GLN A 61 -9.75 16.56 47.81
C GLN A 61 -9.87 15.30 46.94
N ARG A 62 -9.80 14.13 47.59
CA ARG A 62 -10.34 12.87 47.07
C ARG A 62 -11.87 12.89 47.22
N PRO A 63 -12.59 12.13 46.38
CA PRO A 63 -13.55 11.20 46.97
C PRO A 63 -13.51 9.80 46.35
N GLN A 64 -13.41 8.83 47.25
CA GLN A 64 -14.20 7.58 47.34
C GLN A 64 -14.54 6.81 46.05
N SER A 65 -13.86 5.69 45.84
CA SER A 65 -14.26 4.60 44.95
C SER A 65 -15.04 3.54 45.73
N THR A 66 -16.32 3.39 45.40
CA THR A 66 -17.23 2.35 45.90
C THR A 66 -16.84 0.99 45.31
N GLN A 67 -16.60 0.01 46.18
CA GLN A 67 -16.48 -1.40 45.84
C GLN A 67 -17.83 -1.92 45.32
N ILE A 68 -17.83 -2.63 44.18
CA ILE A 68 -18.90 -3.56 43.82
C ILE A 68 -18.27 -4.92 43.54
N SER A 69 -18.78 -5.89 44.29
CA SER A 69 -18.40 -7.29 44.36
C SER A 69 -18.73 -8.06 43.09
N SER A 70 -17.77 -8.87 42.64
CA SER A 70 -17.93 -9.91 41.63
C SER A 70 -18.63 -11.14 42.25
N LEU A 71 -19.83 -11.47 41.78
CA LEU A 71 -20.49 -12.74 42.06
C LEU A 71 -20.32 -13.69 40.87
N ASN A 72 -19.53 -14.73 41.10
CA ASN A 72 -19.45 -15.96 40.32
C ASN A 72 -20.81 -16.67 40.26
N ARG A 73 -21.28 -17.05 39.06
CA ARG A 73 -22.16 -18.20 38.86
C ARG A 73 -21.81 -18.96 37.56
N PRO A 74 -21.91 -20.30 37.56
CA PRO A 74 -21.32 -21.17 36.54
C PRO A 74 -22.21 -21.35 35.31
N ALA A 75 -21.56 -21.67 34.19
CA ALA A 75 -22.15 -21.99 32.90
C ALA A 75 -23.06 -23.24 32.97
N GLN A 76 -24.28 -23.12 32.46
CA GLN A 76 -25.13 -24.26 32.13
C GLN A 76 -24.97 -24.61 30.65
N ALA A 77 -24.75 -25.91 30.41
CA ALA A 77 -24.55 -26.52 29.11
C ALA A 77 -25.76 -26.34 28.18
N TRP A 78 -25.49 -25.95 26.93
CA TRP A 78 -26.48 -25.93 25.86
C TRP A 78 -26.34 -27.22 25.03
N VAL A 79 -27.42 -28.02 24.98
CA VAL A 79 -27.52 -29.25 24.17
C VAL A 79 -28.06 -28.86 22.78
N PRO A 80 -27.45 -29.30 21.66
CA PRO A 80 -27.95 -28.97 20.33
C PRO A 80 -29.13 -29.87 19.94
N GLY A 81 -30.24 -29.26 19.51
CA GLY A 81 -31.37 -29.94 18.86
C GLY A 81 -31.06 -30.31 17.39
N PRO A 82 -31.87 -31.20 16.78
CA PRO A 82 -31.48 -31.93 15.57
C PRO A 82 -31.44 -31.06 14.32
N GLN A 83 -30.49 -31.41 13.44
CA GLN A 83 -30.20 -30.74 12.17
C GLN A 83 -31.38 -30.85 11.19
N GLY A 84 -32.06 -29.72 10.95
CA GLY A 84 -32.94 -29.54 9.80
C GLY A 84 -32.21 -28.79 8.69
N GLY A 85 -31.85 -29.50 7.61
CA GLY A 85 -31.32 -28.88 6.40
C GLY A 85 -32.34 -27.91 5.80
N SER A 86 -32.08 -26.61 5.92
CA SER A 86 -32.84 -25.58 5.19
C SER A 86 -31.99 -25.07 4.03
N THR A 87 -32.28 -25.55 2.83
CA THR A 87 -31.97 -24.83 1.60
C THR A 87 -32.74 -23.51 1.62
N ILE A 88 -32.09 -22.42 2.05
CA ILE A 88 -32.60 -21.06 1.91
C ILE A 88 -32.72 -20.79 0.41
N ARG A 89 -33.97 -20.75 -0.09
CA ARG A 89 -34.26 -20.31 -1.47
C ARG A 89 -33.69 -18.90 -1.66
N GLN A 90 -32.91 -18.72 -2.71
CA GLN A 90 -32.56 -17.40 -3.22
C GLN A 90 -33.86 -16.75 -3.68
N ASP A 91 -34.24 -15.62 -3.09
CA ASP A 91 -35.28 -14.79 -3.69
C ASP A 91 -34.70 -14.18 -4.97
N PRO A 92 -35.22 -14.52 -6.16
CA PRO A 92 -34.80 -13.86 -7.40
C PRO A 92 -35.07 -12.36 -7.28
N ILE A 93 -34.22 -11.54 -7.93
CA ILE A 93 -34.36 -10.07 -7.88
C ILE A 93 -35.82 -9.68 -8.10
N ASN A 94 -36.43 -9.02 -7.11
CA ASN A 94 -37.78 -8.50 -7.26
C ASN A 94 -37.81 -7.55 -8.46
N GLN A 95 -38.50 -7.94 -9.53
CA GLN A 95 -38.55 -7.15 -10.77
C GLN A 95 -39.15 -5.76 -10.54
N ASN A 96 -39.94 -5.56 -9.47
CA ASN A 96 -40.46 -4.26 -9.09
C ASN A 96 -39.40 -3.30 -8.53
N ASP A 97 -38.33 -3.82 -7.93
CA ASP A 97 -37.21 -3.02 -7.42
C ASP A 97 -36.27 -2.56 -8.56
N LEU A 98 -36.05 -3.41 -9.57
CA LEU A 98 -35.37 -3.04 -10.81
C LEU A 98 -36.18 -2.04 -11.66
N ARG A 99 -37.52 -2.03 -11.52
CA ARG A 99 -38.40 -1.09 -12.21
C ARG A 99 -38.34 0.32 -11.61
N ARG A 100 -38.05 0.47 -10.32
CA ARG A 100 -37.91 1.75 -9.63
C ARG A 100 -36.56 2.45 -9.83
N SER A 101 -35.54 1.77 -10.36
CA SER A 101 -34.28 2.42 -10.70
C SER A 101 -34.32 2.97 -12.14
N GLU A 102 -34.03 4.27 -12.30
CA GLU A 102 -34.22 5.01 -13.55
C GLU A 102 -33.17 4.69 -14.64
N SER A 103 -32.09 3.95 -14.32
CA SER A 103 -31.02 3.68 -15.28
C SER A 103 -31.16 2.30 -15.92
N TRP A 104 -31.29 2.27 -17.26
CA TRP A 104 -31.28 1.05 -18.08
C TRP A 104 -30.03 0.18 -17.85
N ILE A 105 -28.92 0.77 -17.40
CA ILE A 105 -27.67 0.08 -17.09
C ILE A 105 -27.87 -0.95 -15.97
N TRP A 106 -28.65 -0.62 -14.93
CA TRP A 106 -28.95 -1.55 -13.84
C TRP A 106 -29.68 -2.78 -14.35
N ARG A 107 -30.71 -2.58 -15.18
CA ARG A 107 -31.51 -3.65 -15.79
C ARG A 107 -30.68 -4.53 -16.73
N LEU A 108 -29.68 -3.94 -17.40
CA LEU A 108 -28.81 -4.66 -18.31
C LEU A 108 -27.71 -5.45 -17.60
N LEU A 109 -26.98 -4.83 -16.67
CA LEU A 109 -25.75 -5.41 -16.11
C LEU A 109 -25.98 -6.22 -14.84
N LEU A 110 -26.94 -5.87 -13.98
CA LEU A 110 -27.15 -6.62 -12.72
C LEU A 110 -27.51 -8.09 -12.95
N PRO A 111 -28.49 -8.46 -13.81
CA PRO A 111 -28.83 -9.87 -14.02
C PRO A 111 -27.72 -10.66 -14.72
N ARG A 112 -26.80 -9.97 -15.40
CA ARG A 112 -25.61 -10.60 -16.00
C ARG A 112 -24.52 -10.83 -14.96
N LEU A 113 -24.29 -9.85 -14.09
CA LEU A 113 -23.35 -9.97 -12.97
C LEU A 113 -23.78 -11.09 -12.03
N GLU A 114 -25.06 -11.12 -11.64
CA GLU A 114 -25.63 -12.17 -10.80
C GLU A 114 -25.36 -13.56 -11.40
N ARG A 115 -25.69 -13.77 -12.67
CA ARG A 115 -25.44 -15.05 -13.36
C ARG A 115 -23.96 -15.44 -13.37
N ARG A 116 -23.06 -14.50 -13.66
CA ARG A 116 -21.61 -14.77 -13.65
C ARG A 116 -21.11 -15.17 -12.26
N LEU A 117 -21.53 -14.44 -11.24
CA LEU A 117 -21.16 -14.71 -9.86
C LEU A 117 -21.72 -16.05 -9.36
N GLN A 118 -22.96 -16.39 -9.73
CA GLN A 118 -23.56 -17.70 -9.44
C GLN A 118 -22.79 -18.84 -10.13
N GLN A 119 -22.45 -18.68 -11.41
CA GLN A 119 -21.68 -19.67 -12.18
C GLN A 119 -20.27 -19.87 -11.61
N ALA A 120 -19.63 -18.80 -11.13
CA ALA A 120 -18.34 -18.86 -10.48
C ALA A 120 -18.39 -19.43 -9.05
N GLN A 121 -19.58 -19.76 -8.54
CA GLN A 121 -19.77 -20.32 -7.20
C GLN A 121 -19.11 -19.48 -6.09
N ILE A 122 -19.21 -18.14 -6.16
CA ILE A 122 -18.69 -17.26 -5.12
C ILE A 122 -19.44 -17.42 -3.79
N SER A 123 -18.77 -17.15 -2.68
CA SER A 123 -19.43 -17.02 -1.39
C SER A 123 -20.23 -15.72 -1.26
N ARG A 124 -21.12 -15.68 -0.28
CA ARG A 124 -22.16 -14.65 -0.14
C ARG A 124 -21.59 -13.23 -0.08
N ILE A 125 -22.12 -12.36 -0.93
CA ILE A 125 -21.95 -10.90 -0.90
C ILE A 125 -23.32 -10.23 -0.93
N GLU A 126 -23.47 -9.15 -0.17
CA GLU A 126 -24.68 -8.32 -0.15
C GLU A 126 -24.45 -7.01 -0.91
N ILE A 127 -25.43 -6.63 -1.73
CA ILE A 127 -25.41 -5.39 -2.50
C ILE A 127 -26.63 -4.54 -2.15
N LEU A 128 -26.41 -3.34 -1.64
CA LEU A 128 -27.43 -2.31 -1.43
C LEU A 128 -27.49 -1.40 -2.67
N LEU A 129 -28.66 -1.29 -3.29
CA LEU A 129 -28.91 -0.41 -4.43
C LEU A 129 -29.38 0.98 -3.97
N PRO A 130 -29.30 2.04 -4.82
CA PRO A 130 -29.73 3.40 -4.46
C PRO A 130 -31.20 3.54 -4.03
N GLY A 131 -32.05 2.55 -4.37
CA GLY A 131 -33.46 2.49 -3.95
C GLY A 131 -33.71 1.77 -2.63
N GLY A 132 -32.66 1.37 -1.90
CA GLY A 132 -32.77 0.63 -0.62
C GLY A 132 -32.90 -0.89 -0.78
N SER A 133 -33.15 -1.38 -1.99
CA SER A 133 -33.22 -2.81 -2.30
C SER A 133 -31.89 -3.50 -2.03
N ARG A 134 -31.96 -4.66 -1.38
CA ARG A 134 -30.81 -5.51 -1.06
C ARG A 134 -30.81 -6.75 -1.95
N LEU A 135 -29.68 -7.00 -2.59
CA LEU A 135 -29.42 -8.21 -3.37
C LEU A 135 -28.45 -9.10 -2.62
N HIS A 136 -28.76 -10.39 -2.56
CA HIS A 136 -27.89 -11.40 -1.97
C HIS A 136 -27.34 -12.28 -3.09
N LEU A 137 -26.05 -12.14 -3.41
CA LEU A 137 -25.40 -12.90 -4.49
C LEU A 137 -24.48 -13.98 -3.91
N GLY A 138 -24.28 -15.08 -4.63
CA GLY A 138 -23.43 -16.20 -4.18
C GLY A 138 -24.08 -17.14 -3.16
N GLN A 139 -23.28 -18.02 -2.57
CA GLN A 139 -23.72 -19.02 -1.59
C GLN A 139 -23.19 -18.68 -0.19
N LEU A 140 -24.02 -18.86 0.84
CA LEU A 140 -23.54 -18.72 2.21
C LEU A 140 -22.55 -19.86 2.51
N ARG A 141 -21.34 -19.50 2.94
CA ARG A 141 -20.32 -20.46 3.37
C ARG A 141 -19.93 -20.15 4.80
N ALA A 142 -19.81 -21.19 5.62
CA ALA A 142 -19.28 -21.06 6.97
C ALA A 142 -17.89 -20.42 6.93
N GLU A 143 -17.57 -19.61 7.94
CA GLU A 143 -16.26 -18.96 8.14
C GLU A 143 -15.84 -17.92 7.10
N GLN A 144 -16.63 -17.69 6.05
CA GLN A 144 -16.35 -16.62 5.08
C GLN A 144 -17.07 -15.32 5.45
N PRO A 145 -16.39 -14.16 5.31
CA PRO A 145 -17.04 -12.88 5.57
C PRO A 145 -18.13 -12.62 4.53
N VAL A 146 -19.24 -12.01 5.00
CA VAL A 146 -20.29 -11.49 4.13
C VAL A 146 -20.17 -9.96 4.10
N PRO A 147 -19.57 -9.37 3.07
CA PRO A 147 -19.47 -7.93 2.95
C PRO A 147 -20.77 -7.33 2.39
N LEU A 148 -21.05 -6.10 2.82
CA LEU A 148 -22.12 -5.27 2.26
C LEU A 148 -21.51 -4.16 1.42
N VAL A 149 -21.81 -4.19 0.12
CA VAL A 149 -21.41 -3.16 -0.85
C VAL A 149 -22.62 -2.30 -1.18
N GLU A 150 -22.49 -0.99 -1.04
CA GLU A 150 -23.49 -0.02 -1.45
C GLU A 150 -23.13 0.52 -2.83
N LEU A 151 -23.95 0.21 -3.83
CA LEU A 151 -23.82 0.79 -5.17
C LEU A 151 -24.54 2.14 -5.19
N LYS A 152 -23.81 3.20 -5.54
CA LYS A 152 -24.35 4.56 -5.61
C LYS A 152 -24.70 4.95 -7.05
N HIS A 153 -23.87 4.52 -7.98
CA HIS A 153 -23.95 4.92 -9.38
C HIS A 153 -23.81 3.71 -10.32
N PRO A 154 -24.59 3.65 -11.43
CA PRO A 154 -24.52 2.54 -12.39
C PRO A 154 -23.14 2.39 -13.04
N GLN A 155 -22.34 3.46 -13.04
CA GLN A 155 -20.95 3.51 -13.46
C GLN A 155 -20.09 2.46 -12.74
N ALA A 156 -20.40 2.08 -11.49
CA ALA A 156 -19.70 1.02 -10.78
C ALA A 156 -19.72 -0.30 -11.57
N LEU A 157 -20.89 -0.67 -12.10
CA LEU A 157 -21.04 -1.89 -12.90
C LEU A 157 -20.37 -1.77 -14.27
N VAL A 158 -20.46 -0.61 -14.91
CA VAL A 158 -19.81 -0.37 -16.20
C VAL A 158 -18.29 -0.52 -16.06
N ARG A 159 -17.70 0.12 -15.04
CA ARG A 159 -16.26 0.02 -14.79
C ARG A 159 -15.84 -1.41 -14.45
N GLY A 160 -16.58 -2.10 -13.58
CA GLY A 160 -16.29 -3.51 -13.27
C GLY A 160 -16.41 -4.43 -14.49
N TRP A 161 -17.39 -4.19 -15.36
CA TRP A 161 -17.63 -5.02 -16.53
C TRP A 161 -16.53 -4.89 -17.60
N PHE A 162 -16.09 -3.66 -17.89
CA PHE A 162 -15.09 -3.40 -18.93
C PHE A 162 -13.64 -3.38 -18.41
N GLY A 163 -13.45 -3.04 -17.13
CA GLY A 163 -12.14 -2.92 -16.48
C GLY A 163 -11.80 -4.05 -15.51
N GLY A 164 -12.68 -5.04 -15.33
CA GLY A 164 -12.48 -6.14 -14.37
C GLY A 164 -12.33 -5.65 -12.93
N LEU A 165 -11.53 -6.36 -12.13
CA LEU A 165 -11.22 -5.99 -10.73
C LEU A 165 -10.55 -4.60 -10.62
N MET A 166 -9.76 -4.21 -11.62
CA MET A 166 -9.16 -2.88 -11.67
C MET A 166 -10.23 -1.79 -11.82
N GLY A 167 -11.16 -1.97 -12.76
CA GLY A 167 -12.29 -1.05 -12.95
C GLY A 167 -13.20 -1.00 -11.72
N TRP A 168 -13.37 -2.13 -11.02
CA TRP A 168 -14.07 -2.18 -9.74
C TRP A 168 -13.38 -1.29 -8.68
N ALA A 169 -12.06 -1.40 -8.51
CA ALA A 169 -11.30 -0.52 -7.61
C ALA A 169 -11.37 0.97 -8.02
N GLU A 170 -11.28 1.27 -9.32
CA GLU A 170 -11.48 2.63 -9.83
C GLU A 170 -12.87 3.18 -9.52
N GLY A 171 -13.90 2.34 -9.54
CA GLY A 171 -15.26 2.70 -9.13
C GLY A 171 -15.36 3.08 -7.65
N TYR A 172 -14.62 2.41 -6.77
CA TYR A 172 -14.55 2.80 -5.36
C TYR A 172 -13.95 4.19 -5.22
N MET A 173 -12.82 4.42 -5.89
CA MET A 173 -12.11 5.71 -5.85
C MET A 173 -12.96 6.85 -6.40
N ALA A 174 -13.74 6.60 -7.46
CA ALA A 174 -14.66 7.57 -8.03
C ALA A 174 -15.91 7.82 -7.17
N GLY A 175 -16.15 7.00 -6.14
CA GLY A 175 -17.36 7.06 -5.31
C GLY A 175 -18.59 6.41 -5.94
N ASP A 176 -18.41 5.62 -7.01
CA ASP A 176 -19.49 4.90 -7.69
C ASP A 176 -20.10 3.80 -6.80
N TRP A 177 -19.30 3.30 -5.85
CA TRP A 177 -19.75 2.40 -4.78
C TRP A 177 -18.98 2.65 -3.48
N SER A 178 -19.53 2.19 -2.36
CA SER A 178 -18.87 2.20 -1.05
C SER A 178 -19.06 0.91 -0.28
N CYS A 179 -18.15 0.66 0.66
CA CYS A 179 -18.28 -0.41 1.63
C CYS A 179 -17.86 0.16 2.99
N ARG A 180 -18.66 -0.09 4.03
CA ARG A 180 -18.37 0.41 5.38
C ARG A 180 -17.15 -0.29 5.99
N ARG A 181 -17.01 -1.59 5.76
CA ARG A 181 -15.92 -2.42 6.28
C ARG A 181 -15.12 -2.95 5.10
N LEU A 182 -14.27 -2.09 4.54
CA LEU A 182 -13.55 -2.39 3.31
C LEU A 182 -12.65 -3.63 3.46
N LEU A 183 -12.00 -3.80 4.62
CA LEU A 183 -11.21 -4.99 4.94
C LEU A 183 -12.02 -6.29 4.82
N ARG A 184 -13.29 -6.29 5.24
CA ARG A 184 -14.15 -7.48 5.06
C ARG A 184 -14.42 -7.80 3.60
N LEU A 185 -14.51 -6.78 2.75
CA LEU A 185 -14.69 -6.96 1.32
C LEU A 185 -13.42 -7.48 0.65
N THR A 186 -12.25 -6.98 1.04
CA THR A 186 -10.97 -7.47 0.51
C THR A 186 -10.65 -8.88 1.03
N ASP A 187 -10.95 -9.20 2.29
CA ASP A 187 -10.86 -10.57 2.83
C ASP A 187 -11.78 -11.53 2.07
N TRP A 188 -13.02 -11.11 1.81
CA TRP A 188 -13.95 -11.87 0.96
C TRP A 188 -13.41 -12.06 -0.47
N ALA A 189 -12.84 -11.01 -1.06
CA ALA A 189 -12.29 -11.08 -2.41
C ALA A 189 -11.10 -12.04 -2.48
N MET A 190 -10.21 -12.03 -1.48
CA MET A 190 -9.10 -12.99 -1.39
C MET A 190 -9.60 -14.43 -1.26
N ALA A 191 -10.61 -14.67 -0.42
CA ALA A 191 -11.22 -16.00 -0.28
C ALA A 191 -11.94 -16.50 -1.55
N ASN A 192 -12.24 -15.60 -2.49
CA ASN A 192 -12.91 -15.89 -3.76
C ASN A 192 -12.04 -15.58 -4.98
N GLU A 193 -10.71 -15.45 -4.83
CA GLU A 193 -9.80 -14.96 -5.88
C GLU A 193 -10.01 -15.70 -7.22
N GLN A 194 -9.95 -17.05 -7.20
CA GLN A 194 -10.14 -17.87 -8.40
C GLN A 194 -11.51 -17.67 -9.05
N ALA A 195 -12.58 -17.60 -8.25
CA ALA A 195 -13.93 -17.39 -8.75
C ALA A 195 -14.11 -15.99 -9.34
N LEU A 196 -13.50 -14.97 -8.72
CA LEU A 196 -13.51 -13.61 -9.21
C LEU A 196 -12.69 -13.47 -10.50
N GLU A 197 -11.54 -14.13 -10.61
CA GLU A 197 -10.77 -14.18 -11.85
C GLU A 197 -11.56 -14.83 -12.99
N GLN A 198 -12.32 -15.89 -12.72
CA GLN A 198 -13.20 -16.51 -13.72
C GLN A 198 -14.38 -15.60 -14.10
N ALA A 199 -14.98 -14.92 -13.13
CA ALA A 199 -16.15 -14.06 -13.36
C ALA A 199 -15.80 -12.72 -14.05
N PHE A 200 -14.62 -12.16 -13.74
CA PHE A 200 -14.16 -10.84 -14.19
C PHE A 200 -12.97 -10.90 -15.16
N GLY A 201 -12.49 -12.09 -15.52
CA GLY A 201 -11.45 -12.30 -16.52
C GLY A 201 -11.86 -11.68 -17.86
N GLY A 202 -11.23 -10.56 -18.20
CA GLY A 202 -11.55 -9.82 -19.43
C GLY A 202 -11.20 -10.58 -20.70
N THR A 203 -11.84 -10.21 -21.81
CA THR A 203 -11.43 -10.61 -23.17
C THR A 203 -9.98 -10.17 -23.42
N GLY A 204 -9.12 -11.04 -23.99
CA GLY A 204 -7.66 -10.90 -24.04
C GLY A 204 -7.05 -9.56 -24.52
N LEU A 205 -7.82 -8.70 -25.17
CA LEU A 205 -7.45 -7.34 -25.58
C LEU A 205 -7.19 -6.38 -24.40
N ALA A 206 -8.01 -6.42 -23.33
CA ALA A 206 -7.81 -5.55 -22.16
C ALA A 206 -6.52 -5.93 -21.39
N ALA A 207 -6.27 -7.23 -21.23
CA ALA A 207 -5.04 -7.76 -20.65
C ALA A 207 -3.80 -7.45 -21.52
N ALA A 208 -3.93 -7.39 -22.85
CA ALA A 208 -2.84 -6.99 -23.74
C ALA A 208 -2.51 -5.49 -23.63
N LEU A 209 -3.52 -4.62 -23.57
CA LEU A 209 -3.33 -3.18 -23.40
C LEU A 209 -2.70 -2.84 -22.04
N HIS A 210 -3.14 -3.51 -20.96
CA HIS A 210 -2.54 -3.38 -19.63
C HIS A 210 -1.06 -3.81 -19.61
N ARG A 211 -0.74 -4.93 -20.28
CA ARG A 211 0.65 -5.39 -20.45
C ARG A 211 1.53 -4.39 -21.20
N LEU A 212 0.98 -3.72 -22.22
CA LEU A 212 1.70 -2.69 -22.96
C LEU A 212 1.99 -1.45 -22.10
N VAL A 213 1.00 -0.95 -21.36
CA VAL A 213 1.19 0.21 -20.46
C VAL A 213 2.22 -0.10 -19.36
N HIS A 214 2.25 -1.33 -18.84
CA HIS A 214 3.27 -1.78 -17.89
C HIS A 214 4.68 -1.79 -18.50
N ARG A 215 4.84 -2.33 -19.72
CA ARG A 215 6.13 -2.35 -20.44
C ARG A 215 6.67 -0.95 -20.75
N LEU A 216 5.80 0.07 -20.81
CA LEU A 216 6.18 1.46 -21.08
C LEU A 216 6.64 2.26 -19.84
N ARG A 217 6.73 1.63 -18.66
CA ARG A 217 7.22 2.27 -17.42
C ARG A 217 8.46 1.56 -16.85
N PRO A 218 9.60 1.54 -17.56
CA PRO A 218 10.81 0.88 -17.06
C PRO A 218 11.40 1.61 -15.83
N ASN A 219 11.83 0.83 -14.82
CA ASN A 219 12.64 1.29 -13.68
C ASN A 219 14.10 1.60 -14.09
N SER A 220 14.26 2.44 -15.11
CA SER A 220 15.57 3.05 -15.45
C SER A 220 16.04 3.96 -14.30
N LEU A 221 17.31 4.36 -14.27
CA LEU A 221 17.85 5.33 -13.29
C LEU A 221 16.92 6.56 -13.12
N ARG A 222 16.49 7.15 -14.24
CA ARG A 222 15.54 8.27 -14.25
C ARG A 222 14.13 7.88 -13.82
N GLY A 223 13.69 6.66 -14.15
CA GLY A 223 12.39 6.10 -13.76
C GLY A 223 12.28 5.83 -12.26
N SER A 224 13.28 5.17 -11.65
CA SER A 224 13.34 4.90 -10.22
C SER A 224 13.31 6.19 -9.40
N ARG A 225 14.13 7.20 -9.77
CA ARG A 225 14.09 8.52 -9.11
C ARG A 225 12.70 9.16 -9.24
N ARG A 226 12.07 9.07 -10.41
CA ARG A 226 10.73 9.65 -10.63
C ARG A 226 9.64 8.92 -9.84
N ASN A 227 9.68 7.59 -9.76
CA ASN A 227 8.68 6.80 -9.04
C ASN A 227 8.80 7.02 -7.53
N ILE A 228 10.03 6.98 -7.00
CA ILE A 228 10.33 7.26 -5.58
C ILE A 228 9.95 8.70 -5.23
N ALA A 229 10.38 9.69 -6.04
CA ALA A 229 9.98 11.08 -5.86
C ALA A 229 8.45 11.20 -5.85
N SER A 230 7.74 10.69 -6.87
CA SER A 230 6.28 10.83 -6.94
C SER A 230 5.50 10.19 -5.79
N HIS A 231 6.04 9.15 -5.14
CA HIS A 231 5.42 8.52 -3.98
C HIS A 231 5.69 9.32 -2.70
N TYR A 232 6.92 9.78 -2.48
CA TYR A 232 7.28 10.61 -1.32
C TYR A 232 6.99 12.11 -1.50
N ASP A 233 6.62 12.56 -2.71
CA ASP A 233 6.14 13.91 -3.06
C ASP A 233 4.78 14.22 -2.41
N LEU A 234 4.12 13.24 -1.77
CA LEU A 234 3.01 13.49 -0.86
C LEU A 234 3.44 14.38 0.34
N GLY A 235 4.75 14.40 0.62
CA GLY A 235 5.40 15.27 1.59
C GLY A 235 5.40 14.71 3.00
N ASN A 236 6.36 15.15 3.82
CA ASN A 236 6.50 14.70 5.20
C ASN A 236 5.27 15.02 6.06
N GLU A 237 4.54 16.10 5.73
CA GLU A 237 3.27 16.48 6.37
C GLU A 237 2.17 15.44 6.20
N PHE A 238 2.18 14.66 5.12
CA PHE A 238 1.22 13.59 4.90
C PHE A 238 1.53 12.39 5.81
N TYR A 239 2.75 11.87 5.71
CA TYR A 239 3.17 10.65 6.41
C TYR A 239 3.16 10.81 7.93
N ARG A 240 3.63 11.94 8.46
CA ARG A 240 3.70 12.19 9.90
C ARG A 240 2.36 12.20 10.64
N ARG A 241 1.24 12.26 9.89
CA ARG A 241 -0.10 12.32 10.47
C ARG A 241 -0.63 10.95 10.88
N TRP A 242 -0.08 9.88 10.31
CA TRP A 242 -0.60 8.53 10.52
C TRP A 242 0.48 7.47 10.75
N LEU A 243 1.73 7.73 10.36
CA LEU A 243 2.86 6.94 10.84
C LEU A 243 3.11 7.18 12.35
N ASP A 244 3.90 6.30 12.95
CA ASP A 244 4.41 6.49 14.29
C ASP A 244 5.49 7.61 14.33
N PRO A 245 5.87 8.11 15.52
CA PRO A 245 6.83 9.21 15.65
C PRO A 245 8.20 8.95 15.00
N SER A 246 8.60 7.69 14.82
CA SER A 246 9.86 7.35 14.17
C SER A 246 9.87 7.67 12.66
N MET A 247 8.70 7.92 12.06
CA MET A 247 8.49 8.09 10.61
C MET A 247 8.86 6.83 9.82
N THR A 248 8.50 5.65 10.32
CA THR A 248 8.84 4.38 9.66
C THR A 248 7.70 3.90 8.77
N TYR A 249 7.92 3.91 7.45
CA TYR A 249 6.99 3.36 6.46
C TYR A 249 7.47 1.99 5.95
N SER A 250 7.57 1.04 6.88
CA SER A 250 7.87 -0.38 6.62
C SER A 250 7.12 -1.24 7.63
N ALA A 251 7.11 -2.56 7.45
CA ALA A 251 6.59 -3.49 8.44
C ALA A 251 7.24 -3.28 9.83
N ALA A 252 6.41 -3.30 10.87
CA ALA A 252 6.85 -3.41 12.26
C ALA A 252 6.91 -4.90 12.67
N LEU A 253 7.66 -5.21 13.73
CA LEU A 253 7.77 -6.56 14.30
C LEU A 253 7.10 -6.57 15.67
N PHE A 254 6.04 -7.35 15.84
CA PHE A 254 5.31 -7.48 17.10
C PHE A 254 5.80 -8.74 17.84
N ASP A 255 7.06 -8.72 18.28
CA ASP A 255 7.70 -9.85 18.95
C ASP A 255 7.16 -10.12 20.37
N GLN A 256 6.37 -9.20 20.91
CA GLN A 256 5.70 -9.32 22.20
C GLN A 256 4.24 -8.83 22.12
N PRO A 257 3.32 -9.44 22.91
CA PRO A 257 1.95 -8.95 22.98
C PRO A 257 1.86 -7.52 23.53
N GLY A 258 0.99 -6.71 22.93
CA GLY A 258 0.63 -5.38 23.46
C GLY A 258 1.61 -4.25 23.14
N LEU A 259 2.61 -4.47 22.29
CA LEU A 259 3.47 -3.39 21.82
C LEU A 259 2.67 -2.32 21.05
N SER A 260 3.02 -1.05 21.28
CA SER A 260 2.60 0.04 20.41
C SER A 260 3.29 -0.09 19.04
N LEU A 261 2.76 0.61 18.02
CA LEU A 261 3.40 0.63 16.70
C LEU A 261 4.84 1.13 16.77
N GLU A 262 5.11 2.19 17.54
CA GLU A 262 6.46 2.73 17.73
C GLU A 262 7.40 1.69 18.37
N GLN A 263 6.93 0.99 19.41
CA GLN A 263 7.70 -0.05 20.07
C GLN A 263 7.98 -1.23 19.12
N ALA A 264 7.01 -1.63 18.30
CA ALA A 264 7.16 -2.67 17.30
C ALA A 264 8.12 -2.26 16.16
N GLN A 265 8.14 -0.98 15.78
CA GLN A 265 9.14 -0.45 14.83
C GLN A 265 10.55 -0.48 15.42
N HIS A 266 10.68 -0.11 16.70
CA HIS A 266 11.94 -0.21 17.43
C HIS A 266 12.40 -1.67 17.59
N ALA A 267 11.48 -2.61 17.87
CA ALA A 267 11.78 -4.04 17.94
C ALA A 267 12.27 -4.59 16.60
N LYS A 268 11.64 -4.20 15.49
CA LYS A 268 12.09 -4.55 14.13
C LYS A 268 13.51 -4.03 13.85
N ASN A 269 13.78 -2.77 14.14
CA ASN A 269 15.13 -2.22 14.00
C ASN A 269 16.15 -2.92 14.93
N ALA A 270 15.76 -3.26 16.16
CA ALA A 270 16.62 -3.99 17.09
C ALA A 270 16.97 -5.37 16.53
N LYS A 271 16.02 -6.08 15.92
CA LYS A 271 16.27 -7.35 15.24
C LYS A 271 17.22 -7.19 14.04
N VAL A 272 17.06 -6.12 13.25
CA VAL A 272 17.99 -5.79 12.15
C VAL A 272 19.40 -5.58 12.69
N ILE A 273 19.57 -4.77 13.74
CA ILE A 273 20.88 -4.48 14.36
C ILE A 273 21.49 -5.74 14.97
N GLU A 274 20.68 -6.56 15.65
CA GLU A 274 21.10 -7.86 16.21
C GLU A 274 21.69 -8.76 15.13
N TRP A 275 21.05 -8.85 13.96
CA TRP A 275 21.55 -9.68 12.86
C TRP A 275 22.75 -9.08 12.15
N LEU A 276 22.79 -7.74 12.08
CA LEU A 276 23.87 -7.01 11.49
C LEU A 276 25.16 -7.19 12.31
N GLU A 277 25.08 -7.33 13.63
CA GLU A 277 26.24 -7.51 14.52
C GLU A 277 27.34 -6.45 14.24
N PRO A 278 27.01 -5.13 14.25
CA PRO A 278 27.99 -4.10 13.95
C PRO A 278 29.01 -4.00 15.10
N GLY A 279 30.29 -4.00 14.75
CA GLY A 279 31.41 -3.86 15.66
C GLY A 279 31.97 -2.44 15.71
N PRO A 280 32.92 -2.16 16.63
CA PRO A 280 33.56 -0.86 16.71
C PRO A 280 34.31 -0.51 15.42
N GLY A 281 34.10 0.71 14.91
CA GLY A 281 34.75 1.20 13.69
C GLY A 281 34.12 0.74 12.37
N ASP A 282 33.17 -0.19 12.40
CA ASP A 282 32.54 -0.75 11.19
C ASP A 282 31.92 0.34 10.31
N ARG A 283 32.01 0.14 8.99
CA ARG A 283 31.29 0.95 8.00
C ARG A 283 29.93 0.35 7.73
N VAL A 284 28.87 1.08 8.08
CA VAL A 284 27.49 0.66 7.91
C VAL A 284 26.86 1.44 6.76
N LEU A 285 26.31 0.75 5.77
CA LEU A 285 25.51 1.34 4.69
C LEU A 285 24.04 0.97 4.86
N GLU A 286 23.14 1.95 4.81
CA GLU A 286 21.71 1.71 4.66
C GLU A 286 21.24 2.17 3.26
N ILE A 287 20.85 1.21 2.43
CA ILE A 287 20.31 1.44 1.09
C ILE A 287 18.80 1.68 1.19
N GLY A 288 18.39 2.94 0.98
CA GLY A 288 17.01 3.38 1.14
C GLY A 288 16.71 3.75 2.59
N CYS A 289 17.47 4.68 3.16
CA CYS A 289 17.46 4.99 4.60
C CYS A 289 16.17 5.64 5.15
N GLY A 290 15.15 5.82 4.30
CA GLY A 290 13.89 6.47 4.66
C GLY A 290 14.12 7.80 5.36
N TRP A 291 13.47 7.99 6.51
CA TRP A 291 13.59 9.16 7.37
C TRP A 291 14.63 9.01 8.49
N GLY A 292 15.57 8.06 8.36
CA GLY A 292 16.71 7.90 9.26
C GLY A 292 16.38 7.23 10.61
N GLY A 293 15.29 6.47 10.69
CA GLY A 293 14.86 5.79 11.93
C GLY A 293 15.88 4.77 12.43
N LEU A 294 16.44 3.95 11.54
CA LEU A 294 17.47 2.97 11.90
C LEU A 294 18.79 3.65 12.29
N ALA A 295 19.18 4.70 11.57
CA ALA A 295 20.36 5.50 11.90
C ALA A 295 20.31 6.06 13.33
N GLN A 296 19.15 6.60 13.73
CA GLN A 296 18.96 7.09 15.09
C GLN A 296 19.13 5.96 16.12
N GLN A 297 18.45 4.84 15.93
CA GLN A 297 18.52 3.73 16.88
C GLN A 297 19.91 3.08 16.97
N LEU A 298 20.61 2.94 15.84
CA LEU A 298 22.01 2.51 15.83
C LEU A 298 22.89 3.46 16.65
N SER A 299 22.68 4.76 16.51
CA SER A 299 23.44 5.74 17.26
C SER A 299 23.07 5.76 18.75
N ASP A 300 21.81 5.56 19.11
CA ASP A 300 21.35 5.53 20.49
C ASP A 300 21.90 4.30 21.25
N ASN A 301 22.22 3.22 20.53
CA ASN A 301 22.91 2.05 21.08
C ASN A 301 24.39 2.28 21.39
N ALA A 302 24.94 3.47 21.11
CA ALA A 302 26.29 3.91 21.48
C ALA A 302 27.42 2.94 21.06
N ILE A 303 27.34 2.38 19.85
CA ILE A 303 28.38 1.47 19.36
C ILE A 303 29.57 2.31 18.89
N ASP A 304 30.69 2.16 19.60
CA ASP A 304 31.86 3.03 19.47
C ASP A 304 32.41 3.10 18.02
N GLY A 305 32.49 4.31 17.49
CA GLY A 305 33.19 4.57 16.22
C GLY A 305 32.53 4.04 14.95
N ILE A 306 31.27 3.56 14.99
CA ILE A 306 30.53 3.19 13.77
C ILE A 306 30.50 4.36 12.79
N ASN A 307 30.78 4.08 11.52
CA ASN A 307 30.66 5.03 10.42
C ASN A 307 29.42 4.67 9.58
N TYR A 308 28.32 5.38 9.80
CA TYR A 308 27.05 5.12 9.12
C TYR A 308 26.87 6.04 7.90
N LEU A 309 26.44 5.46 6.78
CA LEU A 309 25.96 6.16 5.60
C LEU A 309 24.56 5.68 5.21
N GLY A 310 23.58 6.58 5.26
CA GLY A 310 22.24 6.34 4.73
C GLY A 310 22.09 6.99 3.35
N VAL A 311 21.65 6.22 2.36
CA VAL A 311 21.38 6.77 1.02
C VAL A 311 19.89 6.74 0.70
N THR A 312 19.41 7.82 0.07
CA THR A 312 18.04 7.94 -0.44
C THR A 312 18.01 8.64 -1.80
N LEU A 313 16.92 8.46 -2.54
CA LEU A 313 16.61 9.21 -3.77
C LEU A 313 15.57 10.32 -3.54
N SER A 314 15.07 10.49 -2.31
CA SER A 314 14.08 11.50 -1.94
C SER A 314 14.73 12.69 -1.24
N GLU A 315 14.54 13.88 -1.82
CA GLU A 315 15.01 15.14 -1.24
C GLU A 315 14.28 15.46 0.08
N GLU A 316 13.00 15.12 0.20
CA GLU A 316 12.18 15.31 1.41
C GLU A 316 12.62 14.41 2.56
N GLN A 317 13.00 13.16 2.26
CA GLN A 317 13.57 12.24 3.25
C GLN A 317 14.95 12.72 3.71
N LEU A 318 15.81 13.12 2.78
CA LEU A 318 17.13 13.65 3.12
C LEU A 318 17.02 14.93 3.97
N ALA A 319 16.09 15.83 3.63
CA ALA A 319 15.84 17.03 4.41
C ALA A 319 15.40 16.69 5.84
N TRP A 320 14.57 15.67 6.01
CA TRP A 320 14.18 15.17 7.34
C TRP A 320 15.37 14.57 8.09
N CYS A 321 16.15 13.69 7.46
CA CYS A 321 17.31 13.06 8.09
C CYS A 321 18.32 14.10 8.60
N ARG A 322 18.55 15.18 7.84
CA ARG A 322 19.45 16.28 8.24
C ARG A 322 18.97 17.06 9.46
N GLN A 323 17.68 17.04 9.75
CA GLN A 323 17.08 17.72 10.91
C GLN A 323 16.84 16.74 12.07
N ARG A 324 17.02 15.44 11.86
CA ARG A 324 16.77 14.42 12.87
C ARG A 324 17.81 14.54 14.00
N PRO A 325 17.39 14.58 15.27
CA PRO A 325 18.32 14.52 16.38
C PRO A 325 18.90 13.10 16.44
N ILE A 326 20.18 12.97 16.17
CA ILE A 326 20.92 11.71 16.27
C ILE A 326 22.03 11.98 17.27
N ALA A 327 22.23 11.08 18.23
CA ALA A 327 23.43 11.13 19.07
C ALA A 327 24.69 11.02 18.18
N HIS A 328 25.86 11.46 18.64
CA HIS A 328 27.13 11.24 17.92
C HIS A 328 27.13 11.53 16.40
N GLN A 329 26.44 12.60 15.95
CA GLN A 329 26.21 12.92 14.53
C GLN A 329 27.48 12.92 13.65
N GLN A 330 28.64 13.15 14.25
CA GLN A 330 29.93 13.19 13.56
C GLN A 330 30.26 11.93 12.74
N ASN A 331 29.66 10.78 13.06
CA ASN A 331 29.88 9.54 12.31
C ASN A 331 28.65 9.06 11.52
N VAL A 332 27.64 9.92 11.36
CA VAL A 332 26.38 9.60 10.66
C VAL A 332 26.19 10.56 9.49
N ALA A 333 26.24 10.02 8.28
CA ALA A 333 26.04 10.77 7.05
C ALA A 333 24.77 10.33 6.30
N PHE A 334 24.14 11.27 5.61
CA PHE A 334 23.04 11.00 4.70
C PHE A 334 23.27 11.65 3.34
N GLU A 335 23.05 10.90 2.27
CA GLU A 335 23.29 11.35 0.91
C GLU A 335 22.11 11.13 -0.03
N LEU A 336 21.89 12.10 -0.94
CA LEU A 336 20.99 11.95 -2.08
C LEU A 336 21.74 11.19 -3.17
N CYS A 337 21.79 9.86 -3.06
CA CYS A 337 22.62 9.01 -3.90
C CYS A 337 21.84 7.78 -4.38
N ASP A 338 22.02 7.43 -5.65
CA ASP A 338 21.59 6.14 -6.16
C ASP A 338 22.60 5.08 -5.72
N TYR A 339 22.13 4.04 -5.03
CA TYR A 339 22.99 2.97 -4.52
C TYR A 339 23.85 2.29 -5.61
N ARG A 340 23.41 2.36 -6.87
CA ARG A 340 24.16 1.84 -8.04
C ARG A 340 25.45 2.61 -8.31
N HIS A 341 25.62 3.81 -7.77
CA HIS A 341 26.83 4.61 -7.95
C HIS A 341 27.82 4.47 -6.80
N LEU A 342 27.47 3.76 -5.72
CA LEU A 342 28.36 3.56 -4.58
C LEU A 342 29.61 2.78 -4.99
N GLN A 343 30.77 3.27 -4.57
CA GLN A 343 32.09 2.70 -4.89
C GLN A 343 32.85 2.15 -3.69
N GLN A 344 32.46 2.54 -2.47
CA GLN A 344 33.15 2.06 -1.26
C GLN A 344 32.65 0.69 -0.84
N ARG A 345 33.48 -0.03 -0.07
CA ARG A 345 33.07 -1.25 0.62
C ARG A 345 32.64 -0.95 2.05
N TYR A 346 31.70 -1.75 2.53
CA TYR A 346 31.05 -1.63 3.83
C TYR A 346 31.08 -2.98 4.53
N ASP A 347 31.29 -2.93 5.84
CA ASP A 347 31.32 -4.12 6.68
C ASP A 347 29.92 -4.66 6.93
N ARG A 348 28.95 -3.75 6.92
CA ARG A 348 27.56 -3.99 7.25
C ARG A 348 26.66 -3.27 6.26
N ILE A 349 25.76 -3.99 5.60
CA ILE A 349 24.78 -3.39 4.69
C ILE A 349 23.37 -3.68 5.19
N VAL A 350 22.50 -2.68 5.18
CA VAL A 350 21.08 -2.83 5.47
C VAL A 350 20.26 -2.33 4.29
N SER A 351 19.18 -3.02 3.96
CA SER A 351 18.22 -2.57 2.96
C SER A 351 16.81 -3.02 3.33
N ILE A 352 15.95 -2.08 3.71
CA ILE A 352 14.59 -2.36 4.21
C ILE A 352 13.57 -1.97 3.15
N GLU A 353 12.81 -2.95 2.65
CA GLU A 353 11.69 -2.79 1.70
C GLU A 353 12.04 -1.92 0.47
N MET A 354 13.28 -2.09 -0.01
CA MET A 354 13.82 -1.37 -1.15
C MET A 354 13.71 -2.18 -2.45
N LEU A 355 13.85 -3.51 -2.37
CA LEU A 355 13.94 -4.40 -3.53
C LEU A 355 12.68 -4.35 -4.41
N GLU A 356 11.53 -4.09 -3.79
CA GLU A 356 10.22 -3.92 -4.38
C GLU A 356 10.24 -2.78 -5.41
N ALA A 357 10.96 -1.70 -5.13
CA ALA A 357 11.09 -0.54 -6.02
C ALA A 357 12.16 -0.72 -7.12
N VAL A 358 13.02 -1.74 -7.01
CA VAL A 358 14.08 -2.02 -8.00
C VAL A 358 13.46 -2.54 -9.32
N GLY A 359 12.47 -3.42 -9.20
CA GLY A 359 11.82 -4.10 -10.33
C GLY A 359 12.61 -5.29 -10.88
N GLU A 360 11.90 -6.29 -11.37
CA GLU A 360 12.46 -7.61 -11.75
C GLU A 360 13.69 -7.54 -12.66
N ALA A 361 13.67 -6.69 -13.68
CA ALA A 361 14.77 -6.58 -14.64
C ALA A 361 16.10 -6.12 -14.03
N ASN A 362 16.05 -5.44 -12.88
CA ASN A 362 17.21 -4.85 -12.22
C ASN A 362 17.66 -5.63 -10.98
N TRP A 363 16.96 -6.70 -10.57
CA TRP A 363 17.37 -7.51 -9.42
C TRP A 363 18.80 -8.05 -9.53
N PRO A 364 19.28 -8.55 -10.69
CA PRO A 364 20.68 -8.97 -10.81
C PRO A 364 21.66 -7.85 -10.50
N THR A 365 21.39 -6.62 -10.95
CA THR A 365 22.21 -5.45 -10.64
C THR A 365 22.19 -5.11 -9.16
N TYR A 366 21.04 -5.21 -8.50
CA TYR A 366 20.91 -4.97 -7.06
C TYR A 366 21.77 -5.94 -6.25
N PHE A 367 21.62 -7.26 -6.46
CA PHE A 367 22.40 -8.25 -5.72
C PHE A 367 23.90 -8.20 -6.07
N ASN A 368 24.26 -7.90 -7.31
CA ASN A 368 25.65 -7.68 -7.69
C ASN A 368 26.25 -6.44 -6.99
N GLN A 369 25.48 -5.36 -6.84
CA GLN A 369 25.94 -4.20 -6.05
C GLN A 369 26.17 -4.59 -4.59
N LEU A 370 25.25 -5.34 -3.97
CA LEU A 370 25.44 -5.84 -2.61
C LEU A 370 26.73 -6.67 -2.50
N LYS A 371 26.90 -7.66 -3.37
CA LYS A 371 28.10 -8.51 -3.42
C LYS A 371 29.39 -7.70 -3.53
N GLN A 372 29.43 -6.71 -4.42
CA GLN A 372 30.64 -5.91 -4.65
C GLN A 372 30.93 -4.89 -3.55
N ARG A 373 29.89 -4.38 -2.88
CA ARG A 373 30.03 -3.38 -1.82
C ARG A 373 30.23 -4.00 -0.45
N LEU A 374 29.97 -5.30 -0.27
CA LEU A 374 30.22 -5.98 0.98
C LEU A 374 31.73 -6.25 1.17
N SER A 375 32.27 -5.99 2.35
CA SER A 375 33.62 -6.44 2.71
C SER A 375 33.67 -7.97 2.80
N ASP A 376 34.86 -8.55 2.81
CA ASP A 376 35.02 -10.01 2.64
C ASP A 376 34.44 -10.80 3.83
N ASP A 377 34.48 -10.23 5.04
CA ASP A 377 33.85 -10.78 6.25
C ASP A 377 32.50 -10.11 6.59
N GLY A 378 32.00 -9.26 5.69
CA GLY A 378 30.80 -8.47 5.92
C GLY A 378 29.51 -9.28 5.84
N CYS A 379 28.42 -8.72 6.37
CA CYS A 379 27.07 -9.25 6.18
C CYS A 379 26.08 -8.16 5.73
N ALA A 380 25.04 -8.59 5.02
CA ALA A 380 23.93 -7.73 4.63
C ALA A 380 22.62 -8.21 5.25
N VAL A 381 21.84 -7.31 5.85
CA VAL A 381 20.50 -7.60 6.36
C VAL A 381 19.47 -6.93 5.46
N ILE A 382 18.59 -7.73 4.84
CA ILE A 382 17.61 -7.28 3.86
C ILE A 382 16.21 -7.64 4.32
N GLN A 383 15.33 -6.64 4.38
CA GLN A 383 13.89 -6.85 4.57
C GLN A 383 13.19 -6.69 3.22
N VAL A 384 12.34 -7.64 2.86
CA VAL A 384 11.63 -7.64 1.58
C VAL A 384 10.21 -8.21 1.73
N ILE A 385 9.26 -7.54 1.09
CA ILE A 385 7.92 -8.08 0.85
C ILE A 385 8.02 -9.08 -0.30
N THR A 386 7.58 -10.30 -0.04
CA THR A 386 7.55 -11.40 -1.00
C THR A 386 6.13 -11.75 -1.41
N ILE A 387 5.97 -12.30 -2.60
CA ILE A 387 4.71 -12.90 -3.06
C ILE A 387 4.84 -14.43 -3.04
N ALA A 388 3.76 -15.13 -2.67
CA ALA A 388 3.77 -16.60 -2.66
C ALA A 388 4.23 -17.18 -4.01
N ASP A 389 5.09 -18.21 -4.00
CA ASP A 389 5.73 -18.76 -5.20
C ASP A 389 4.73 -19.13 -6.30
N GLN A 390 3.61 -19.76 -5.93
CA GLN A 390 2.55 -20.14 -6.86
C GLN A 390 1.89 -18.95 -7.60
N ARG A 391 1.97 -17.74 -7.03
CA ARG A 391 1.39 -16.51 -7.60
C ARG A 391 2.39 -15.71 -8.42
N PHE A 392 3.70 -15.98 -8.29
CA PHE A 392 4.73 -15.17 -8.94
C PHE A 392 4.61 -15.10 -10.46
N ALA A 393 4.35 -16.24 -11.11
CA ALA A 393 4.28 -16.35 -12.57
C ALA A 393 3.08 -15.59 -13.18
N SER A 394 1.94 -15.51 -12.48
CA SER A 394 0.81 -14.67 -12.90
C SER A 394 1.08 -13.20 -12.59
N TYR A 395 1.55 -12.90 -11.38
CA TYR A 395 1.84 -11.55 -10.91
C TYR A 395 2.79 -10.79 -11.83
N ARG A 396 3.92 -11.40 -12.23
CA ARG A 396 4.91 -10.76 -13.12
C ARG A 396 4.40 -10.41 -14.52
N ARG A 397 3.25 -10.94 -14.94
CA ARG A 397 2.66 -10.72 -16.27
C ARG A 397 1.63 -9.58 -16.30
N GLY A 398 1.22 -9.05 -15.15
CA GLY A 398 0.14 -8.06 -15.04
C GLY A 398 0.54 -6.85 -14.20
N ALA A 399 -0.31 -5.82 -14.25
CA ALA A 399 -0.25 -4.68 -13.33
C ALA A 399 -1.51 -4.70 -12.46
N ASP A 400 -1.34 -4.94 -11.17
CA ASP A 400 -2.41 -4.88 -10.19
C ASP A 400 -2.71 -3.43 -9.72
N PHE A 401 -3.63 -3.29 -8.77
CA PHE A 401 -4.00 -2.00 -8.19
C PHE A 401 -2.79 -1.26 -7.59
N ILE A 402 -1.93 -1.98 -6.87
CA ILE A 402 -0.75 -1.44 -6.20
C ILE A 402 0.23 -0.89 -7.23
N GLN A 403 0.56 -1.66 -8.26
CA GLN A 403 1.46 -1.25 -9.33
C GLN A 403 0.91 -0.11 -10.18
N ARG A 404 -0.40 0.11 -10.19
CA ARG A 404 -1.02 1.19 -10.97
C ARG A 404 -1.13 2.51 -10.21
N TYR A 405 -1.47 2.47 -8.92
CA TYR A 405 -1.82 3.66 -8.15
C TYR A 405 -0.89 4.00 -6.99
N ILE A 406 -0.22 3.00 -6.40
CA ILE A 406 0.54 3.20 -5.16
C ILE A 406 2.04 3.13 -5.44
N PHE A 407 2.50 2.04 -6.04
CA PHE A 407 3.91 1.79 -6.35
C PHE A 407 4.12 1.46 -7.85
N PRO A 408 4.05 2.46 -8.74
CA PRO A 408 4.36 2.27 -10.16
C PRO A 408 5.75 1.67 -10.39
N GLY A 409 5.79 0.55 -11.11
CA GLY A 409 7.03 -0.18 -11.37
C GLY A 409 7.48 -1.09 -10.21
N GLY A 410 6.72 -1.14 -9.11
CA GLY A 410 6.96 -2.06 -8.01
C GLY A 410 6.83 -3.52 -8.45
N MET A 411 7.68 -4.38 -7.89
CA MET A 411 7.65 -5.82 -8.15
C MET A 411 8.13 -6.59 -6.92
N LEU A 412 7.28 -7.49 -6.44
CA LEU A 412 7.62 -8.43 -5.37
C LEU A 412 8.32 -9.68 -5.95
N PRO A 413 9.49 -10.10 -5.43
CA PRO A 413 10.02 -11.43 -5.68
C PRO A 413 9.20 -12.49 -4.91
N SER A 414 9.27 -13.74 -5.35
CA SER A 414 8.90 -14.85 -4.48
C SER A 414 10.10 -15.34 -3.68
N PRO A 415 9.91 -16.10 -2.59
CA PRO A 415 11.01 -16.66 -1.81
C PRO A 415 12.00 -17.49 -2.66
N CYS A 416 11.51 -18.35 -3.57
CA CYS A 416 12.40 -19.11 -4.45
C CYS A 416 13.17 -18.20 -5.42
N VAL A 417 12.51 -17.18 -5.99
CA VAL A 417 13.16 -16.25 -6.93
C VAL A 417 14.19 -15.38 -6.20
N PHE A 418 13.89 -14.92 -4.98
CA PHE A 418 14.83 -14.19 -4.15
C PHE A 418 16.09 -15.03 -3.88
N ALA A 419 15.93 -16.27 -3.41
CA ALA A 419 17.05 -17.19 -3.16
C ALA A 419 17.90 -17.43 -4.42
N GLN A 420 17.26 -17.61 -5.58
CA GLN A 420 17.98 -17.75 -6.85
C GLN A 420 18.78 -16.51 -7.22
N GLN A 421 18.28 -15.30 -6.94
CA GLN A 421 19.02 -14.06 -7.22
C GLN A 421 20.22 -13.89 -6.26
N VAL A 422 20.06 -14.27 -5.00
CA VAL A 422 21.14 -14.29 -4.00
C VAL A 422 22.25 -15.25 -4.45
N GLU A 423 21.90 -16.49 -4.78
CA GLU A 423 22.85 -17.52 -5.24
C GLU A 423 23.60 -17.08 -6.51
N ARG A 424 22.87 -16.55 -7.51
CA ARG A 424 23.46 -16.06 -8.77
C ARG A 424 24.48 -14.94 -8.57
N ALA A 425 24.33 -14.14 -7.52
CA ALA A 425 25.27 -13.07 -7.18
C ALA A 425 26.51 -13.58 -6.39
N GLY A 426 26.59 -14.87 -6.07
CA GLY A 426 27.65 -15.44 -5.23
C GLY A 426 27.51 -15.04 -3.76
N LEU A 427 26.27 -14.85 -3.31
CA LEU A 427 25.89 -14.67 -1.91
C LEU A 427 25.15 -15.91 -1.41
N GLN A 428 25.02 -16.04 -0.10
CA GLN A 428 24.24 -17.09 0.55
C GLN A 428 23.35 -16.49 1.65
N ILE A 429 22.19 -17.11 1.86
CA ILE A 429 21.28 -16.76 2.97
C ILE A 429 21.75 -17.55 4.21
N ASP A 430 22.08 -16.85 5.29
CA ASP A 430 22.51 -17.50 6.54
C ASP A 430 21.42 -17.51 7.63
N ARG A 431 20.51 -16.53 7.61
CA ARG A 431 19.36 -16.43 8.50
C ARG A 431 18.15 -15.91 7.73
N GLN A 432 16.97 -16.33 8.16
CA GLN A 432 15.68 -15.93 7.58
C GLN A 432 14.61 -15.88 8.68
N LEU A 433 13.77 -14.87 8.62
CA LEU A 433 12.62 -14.67 9.51
C LEU A 433 11.46 -14.14 8.68
N SER A 434 10.34 -14.86 8.69
CA SER A 434 9.07 -14.40 8.12
C SER A 434 8.19 -13.82 9.23
N PHE A 435 7.54 -12.69 8.95
CA PHE A 435 6.66 -11.99 9.88
C PHE A 435 5.52 -11.25 9.17
N GLY A 436 5.01 -11.81 8.07
CA GLY A 436 3.83 -11.31 7.33
C GLY A 436 2.62 -10.92 8.18
N PRO A 437 2.20 -11.72 9.18
CA PRO A 437 1.07 -11.36 10.05
C PRO A 437 1.27 -10.02 10.78
N ASP A 438 2.51 -9.69 11.13
CA ASP A 438 2.85 -8.43 11.79
C ASP A 438 2.72 -7.24 10.84
N TYR A 439 2.96 -7.44 9.54
CA TYR A 439 2.67 -6.41 8.55
C TYR A 439 1.15 -6.23 8.36
N GLY A 440 0.36 -7.30 8.45
CA GLY A 440 -1.10 -7.20 8.56
C GLY A 440 -1.53 -6.32 9.73
N SER A 441 -0.97 -6.55 10.92
CA SER A 441 -1.19 -5.72 12.11
C SER A 441 -0.73 -4.27 11.93
N THR A 442 0.44 -4.06 11.32
CA THR A 442 0.98 -2.74 10.99
C THR A 442 0.01 -1.94 10.10
N LEU A 443 -0.48 -2.57 9.02
CA LEU A 443 -1.42 -1.94 8.08
C LEU A 443 -2.77 -1.63 8.72
N ASN A 444 -3.24 -2.49 9.63
CA ASN A 444 -4.45 -2.26 10.39
C ASN A 444 -4.34 -0.98 11.26
N ILE A 445 -3.23 -0.84 11.99
CA ILE A 445 -2.96 0.35 12.81
C ILE A 445 -2.82 1.60 11.92
N TRP A 446 -2.11 1.50 10.79
CA TRP A 446 -2.00 2.60 9.83
C TRP A 446 -3.36 3.03 9.26
N ALA A 447 -4.25 2.08 8.96
CA ALA A 447 -5.60 2.38 8.50
C ALA A 447 -6.37 3.18 9.55
N ASP A 448 -6.33 2.75 10.81
CA ASP A 448 -6.97 3.44 11.93
C ASP A 448 -6.41 4.86 12.14
N HIS A 449 -5.08 5.01 12.10
CA HIS A 449 -4.43 6.31 12.23
C HIS A 449 -4.77 7.24 11.06
N PHE A 450 -4.73 6.72 9.83
CA PHE A 450 -5.08 7.47 8.63
C PHE A 450 -6.52 8.00 8.66
N GLU A 451 -7.47 7.18 9.08
CA GLU A 451 -8.88 7.58 9.23
C GLU A 451 -9.04 8.71 10.24
N ARG A 452 -8.35 8.63 11.39
CA ARG A 452 -8.37 9.68 12.41
C ARG A 452 -7.71 10.97 11.94
N ALA A 453 -6.66 10.87 11.13
CA ALA A 453 -5.93 11.99 10.55
C ALA A 453 -6.65 12.69 9.39
N TRP A 454 -7.65 12.03 8.77
CA TRP A 454 -8.29 12.51 7.54
C TRP A 454 -8.81 13.95 7.61
N PRO A 455 -9.48 14.44 8.69
CA PRO A 455 -9.93 15.82 8.76
C PRO A 455 -8.80 16.85 8.64
N GLU A 456 -7.60 16.53 9.09
CA GLU A 456 -6.42 17.40 8.94
C GLU A 456 -5.82 17.29 7.53
N LEU A 457 -5.71 16.08 7.00
CA LEU A 457 -5.25 15.85 5.63
C LEU A 457 -6.14 16.56 4.60
N GLN A 458 -7.46 16.56 4.81
CA GLN A 458 -8.38 17.31 3.96
C GLN A 458 -8.08 18.82 3.96
N ARG A 459 -7.71 19.39 5.12
CA ARG A 459 -7.30 20.81 5.21
C ARG A 459 -5.97 21.10 4.52
N LEU A 460 -5.09 20.11 4.40
CA LEU A 460 -3.84 20.19 3.63
C LEU A 460 -4.09 20.10 2.10
N GLY A 461 -5.32 19.83 1.66
CA GLY A 461 -5.71 19.84 0.26
C GLY A 461 -5.87 18.45 -0.38
N PHE A 462 -5.78 17.37 0.40
CA PHE A 462 -6.09 16.02 -0.09
C PHE A 462 -7.59 15.85 -0.34
N ASP A 463 -7.95 15.23 -1.47
CA ASP A 463 -9.35 15.10 -1.90
C ASP A 463 -9.99 13.74 -1.53
N GLN A 464 -11.31 13.65 -1.70
CA GLN A 464 -12.07 12.43 -1.40
C GLN A 464 -11.68 11.23 -2.26
N ARG A 465 -11.15 11.46 -3.47
CA ARG A 465 -10.70 10.38 -4.34
C ARG A 465 -9.41 9.77 -3.79
N PHE A 466 -8.47 10.60 -3.34
CA PHE A 466 -7.24 10.19 -2.68
C PHE A 466 -7.54 9.42 -1.38
N TYR A 467 -8.45 9.94 -0.54
CA TYR A 467 -8.91 9.24 0.66
C TYR A 467 -9.36 7.81 0.38
N ARG A 468 -10.24 7.64 -0.62
CA ARG A 468 -10.73 6.31 -1.02
C ARG A 468 -9.59 5.45 -1.57
N MET A 469 -8.74 6.00 -2.42
CA MET A 469 -7.58 5.27 -2.95
C MET A 469 -6.67 4.74 -1.83
N TRP A 470 -6.34 5.57 -0.84
CA TRP A 470 -5.44 5.19 0.26
C TRP A 470 -6.08 4.16 1.20
N ARG A 471 -7.37 4.32 1.51
CA ARG A 471 -8.12 3.31 2.29
C ARG A 471 -8.17 1.96 1.59
N TYR A 472 -8.40 1.96 0.28
CA TYR A 472 -8.42 0.74 -0.52
C TYR A 472 -7.06 0.06 -0.51
N TYR A 473 -5.99 0.85 -0.68
CA TYR A 473 -4.61 0.36 -0.58
C TYR A 473 -4.35 -0.36 0.75
N LEU A 474 -4.60 0.29 1.89
CA LEU A 474 -4.30 -0.30 3.20
C LEU A 474 -5.10 -1.58 3.44
N ALA A 475 -6.40 -1.58 3.15
CA ALA A 475 -7.26 -2.77 3.31
C ALA A 475 -6.86 -3.91 2.35
N TYR A 476 -6.52 -3.58 1.10
CA TYR A 476 -6.10 -4.55 0.09
C TYR A 476 -4.81 -5.26 0.52
N CYS A 477 -3.81 -4.49 0.97
CA CYS A 477 -2.55 -5.06 1.44
C CYS A 477 -2.72 -5.86 2.73
N GLU A 478 -3.53 -5.39 3.68
CA GLU A 478 -3.80 -6.11 4.92
C GLU A 478 -4.38 -7.51 4.65
N SER A 479 -5.40 -7.59 3.78
CA SER A 479 -5.94 -8.89 3.34
C SER A 479 -4.91 -9.75 2.62
N GLY A 480 -4.00 -9.13 1.86
CA GLY A 480 -2.91 -9.81 1.17
C GLY A 480 -1.98 -10.55 2.14
N PHE A 481 -1.56 -9.89 3.23
CA PHE A 481 -0.73 -10.49 4.28
C PHE A 481 -1.50 -11.52 5.11
N LYS A 482 -2.73 -11.19 5.54
CA LYS A 482 -3.57 -12.10 6.34
C LYS A 482 -3.86 -13.43 5.65
N SER A 483 -3.95 -13.43 4.32
CA SER A 483 -4.19 -14.64 3.52
C SER A 483 -2.92 -15.41 3.16
N GLY A 484 -1.73 -14.90 3.49
CA GLY A 484 -0.45 -15.48 3.06
C GLY A 484 -0.19 -15.34 1.56
N SER A 485 -0.94 -14.48 0.86
CA SER A 485 -0.76 -14.24 -0.56
C SER A 485 0.51 -13.44 -0.86
N ILE A 486 0.91 -12.62 0.11
CA ILE A 486 2.18 -11.91 0.26
C ILE A 486 2.67 -12.08 1.70
N ASP A 487 3.96 -11.90 1.91
CA ASP A 487 4.64 -12.05 3.20
C ASP A 487 5.75 -10.99 3.31
N VAL A 488 6.29 -10.74 4.51
CA VAL A 488 7.50 -9.94 4.70
C VAL A 488 8.56 -10.76 5.38
N GLN A 489 9.78 -10.68 4.85
CA GLN A 489 10.87 -11.51 5.28
C GLN A 489 12.12 -10.68 5.53
N LEU A 490 12.79 -11.00 6.63
CA LEU A 490 14.12 -10.52 6.95
C LEU A 490 15.11 -11.63 6.60
N TYR A 491 16.13 -11.29 5.83
CA TYR A 491 17.22 -12.17 5.46
C TYR A 491 18.53 -11.58 5.93
N ARG A 492 19.44 -12.43 6.41
CA ARG A 492 20.84 -12.08 6.50
C ARG A 492 21.62 -12.85 5.44
N LEU A 493 22.46 -12.10 4.71
CA LEU A 493 23.24 -12.56 3.58
C LEU A 493 24.74 -12.42 3.88
N ARG A 494 25.52 -13.35 3.36
CA ARG A 494 26.99 -13.32 3.37
C ARG A 494 27.53 -13.73 2.00
N HIS A 495 28.82 -13.56 1.78
CA HIS A 495 29.48 -14.19 0.63
C HIS A 495 29.27 -15.71 0.68
N ALA A 496 28.96 -16.32 -0.47
CA ALA A 496 29.00 -17.77 -0.60
C ALA A 496 30.46 -18.24 -0.48
N ASN A 497 30.66 -19.36 0.23
CA ASN A 497 31.98 -19.97 0.44
C ASN A 497 32.53 -20.64 -0.81
#